data_AF-A0AAD1YJG7-F1
#
_entry.id   AF-A0AAD1YJG7-F1
#
_cell.length_a   1.000
_cell.length_b   1.000
_cell.length_c   1.000
_cell.angle_alpha   90.00
_cell.angle_beta   90.00
_cell.angle_gamma   90.00
#
_symmetry.space_group_name_H-M   'P 1'
#
loop_
_entity.id
_entity.type
_entity.pdbx_description
1 polymer ?
#
loop_
_entity_poly.entity_id
_entity_poly.type
_entity_poly.pdbx_seq_one_letter_code
_entity_poly.pdbx_strand_id
1 'polypeptide(L)'
;MGIFSRMSNMIKAKVNNTLDEMENPIELLDQKLRDMEEQFNKAKLNSAQILGNVHEIEKKLNLAKKESADYEEKIKLALSKGNEDLAKKALARKVEIDKKVSSLQSSYNNSKIQADALKANLRSLEEEINKTRNYRDEAAARFSNAEASQKVNEVLANVQTKNNSIQLDSIERKIQRKESLAQGLGELKDLDNFDSEFEKLDEVDLDLELEKYKNNL
;
A
#
# COMPACT_ATOMS: atom_id res chain seq x y z
N MET A 1 9.64 9.76 26.39
CA MET A 1 10.72 10.00 25.40
C MET A 1 10.78 8.83 24.45
N GLY A 2 10.04 8.93 23.35
CA GLY A 2 9.71 7.79 22.49
C GLY A 2 10.85 7.35 21.57
N ILE A 3 10.83 6.05 21.25
CA ILE A 3 11.63 5.35 20.23
C ILE A 3 11.84 6.16 18.93
N PHE A 4 10.85 6.96 18.53
CA PHE A 4 10.92 7.86 17.37
C PHE A 4 12.02 8.95 17.47
N SER A 5 12.32 9.46 18.66
CA SER A 5 13.39 10.47 18.80
C SER A 5 14.79 9.85 18.69
N ARG A 6 14.92 8.56 19.01
CA ARG A 6 16.17 7.81 18.86
C ARG A 6 16.43 7.46 17.40
N MET A 7 15.38 7.17 16.62
CA MET A 7 15.48 6.95 15.17
C MET A 7 15.87 8.24 14.42
N SER A 8 15.23 9.37 14.75
CA SER A 8 15.54 10.69 14.19
C SER A 8 17.00 11.12 14.43
N ASN A 9 17.52 10.88 15.64
CA ASN A 9 18.92 11.21 15.96
C ASN A 9 19.94 10.28 15.29
N MET A 10 19.59 9.01 15.02
CA MET A 10 20.47 8.10 14.28
C MET A 10 20.58 8.51 12.80
N ILE A 11 19.51 9.05 12.22
CA ILE A 11 19.51 9.58 10.84
C ILE A 11 20.37 10.85 10.75
N LYS A 12 20.21 11.80 11.68
CA LYS A 12 21.02 13.02 11.71
C LYS A 12 22.52 12.77 11.86
N ALA A 13 22.92 11.74 12.61
CA ALA A 13 24.33 11.41 12.81
C ALA A 13 25.02 10.81 11.57
N LYS A 14 24.26 10.24 10.62
CA LYS A 14 24.80 9.65 9.37
C LYS A 14 24.87 10.61 8.20
N VAL A 15 24.08 11.69 8.22
CA VAL A 15 24.03 12.70 7.14
C VAL A 15 25.29 13.58 7.10
N ASN A 16 26.08 13.64 8.17
CA ASN A 16 27.25 14.52 8.22
C ASN A 16 28.53 13.94 7.57
N ASN A 17 28.54 12.65 7.19
CA ASN A 17 29.74 11.96 6.70
C ASN A 17 29.58 11.20 5.36
N THR A 18 28.45 11.34 4.65
CA THR A 18 28.18 10.57 3.42
C THR A 18 27.69 11.43 2.25
N LEU A 19 27.93 12.74 2.30
CA LEU A 19 27.50 13.66 1.23
C LEU A 19 28.35 13.52 -0.05
N ASP A 20 29.55 12.95 0.05
CA ASP A 20 30.50 12.83 -1.07
C ASP A 20 30.51 11.44 -1.74
N GLU A 21 29.72 10.46 -1.26
CA GLU A 21 29.81 9.05 -1.72
C GLU A 21 28.49 8.43 -2.21
N MET A 22 27.38 9.18 -2.22
CA MET A 22 26.12 8.70 -2.82
C MET A 22 25.86 9.43 -4.13
N GLU A 23 26.42 8.89 -5.21
CA GLU A 23 26.34 9.40 -6.59
C GLU A 23 24.90 9.54 -7.12
N ASN A 24 23.90 8.85 -6.55
CA ASN A 24 22.53 8.91 -7.04
C ASN A 24 21.46 9.05 -5.92
N PRO A 25 20.78 10.22 -5.81
CA PRO A 25 19.73 10.44 -4.81
C PRO A 25 18.50 9.53 -5.00
N ILE A 26 18.31 8.91 -6.17
CA ILE A 26 17.21 7.98 -6.43
C ILE A 26 17.46 6.63 -5.76
N GLU A 27 18.69 6.11 -5.80
CA GLU A 27 19.03 4.84 -5.13
C GLU A 27 18.83 4.92 -3.62
N LEU A 28 19.12 6.09 -3.04
CA LEU A 28 18.84 6.43 -1.65
C LEU A 28 17.34 6.35 -1.31
N LEU A 29 16.49 6.91 -2.17
CA LEU A 29 15.04 6.87 -2.01
C LEU A 29 14.50 5.44 -2.17
N ASP A 30 15.04 4.68 -3.11
CA ASP A 30 14.67 3.28 -3.30
C ASP A 30 15.09 2.41 -2.10
N GLN A 31 16.27 2.66 -1.52
CA GLN A 31 16.69 1.98 -0.29
C GLN A 31 15.76 2.32 0.87
N LYS A 32 15.44 3.61 1.05
CA LYS A 32 14.48 4.04 2.07
C LYS A 32 13.12 3.38 1.90
N LEU A 33 12.62 3.27 0.67
CA LEU A 33 11.37 2.58 0.37
C LEU A 33 11.41 1.10 0.76
N ARG A 34 12.49 0.40 0.42
CA ARG A 34 12.70 -1.00 0.83
C ARG A 34 12.69 -1.16 2.35
N ASP A 35 13.39 -0.29 3.07
CA ASP A 35 13.44 -0.31 4.54
C ASP A 35 12.06 -0.06 5.16
N MET A 36 11.29 0.89 4.61
CA MET A 36 9.93 1.20 5.07
C MET A 36 8.98 0.03 4.81
N GLU A 37 9.05 -0.61 3.64
CA GLU A 37 8.25 -1.79 3.30
C GLU A 37 8.58 -3.00 4.17
N GLU A 38 9.86 -3.23 4.47
CA GLU A 38 10.30 -4.27 5.40
C GLU A 38 9.76 -4.03 6.82
N GLN A 39 9.86 -2.78 7.30
CA GLN A 39 9.31 -2.39 8.60
C GLN A 39 7.79 -2.53 8.64
N PHE A 40 7.09 -2.17 7.57
CA PHE A 40 5.65 -2.34 7.45
C PHE A 40 5.25 -3.81 7.52
N ASN A 41 5.95 -4.69 6.79
CA ASN A 41 5.70 -6.13 6.84
C ASN A 41 5.94 -6.72 8.24
N LYS A 42 7.04 -6.33 8.90
CA LYS A 42 7.32 -6.71 10.29
C LYS A 42 6.23 -6.21 11.26
N ALA A 43 5.81 -4.95 11.12
CA ALA A 43 4.76 -4.37 11.94
C ALA A 43 3.41 -5.07 11.71
N LYS A 44 3.11 -5.47 10.47
CA LYS A 44 1.89 -6.21 10.10
C LYS A 44 1.86 -7.60 10.75
N LEU A 45 2.97 -8.34 10.70
CA LEU A 45 3.09 -9.65 11.36
C LEU A 45 2.92 -9.55 12.89
N ASN A 46 3.62 -8.60 13.52
CA ASN A 46 3.49 -8.37 14.96
C ASN A 46 2.08 -7.95 15.36
N SER A 47 1.43 -7.11 14.54
CA SER A 47 0.05 -6.69 14.76
C SER A 47 -0.92 -7.85 14.60
N ALA A 48 -0.70 -8.75 13.65
CA ALA A 48 -1.54 -9.93 13.45
C ALA A 48 -1.57 -10.82 14.70
N GLN A 49 -0.43 -11.02 15.37
CA GLN A 49 -0.39 -11.76 16.64
C GLN A 49 -1.25 -11.10 17.73
N ILE A 50 -1.18 -9.77 17.85
CA ILE A 50 -1.94 -9.02 18.85
C ILE A 50 -3.45 -9.06 18.54
N LEU A 51 -3.83 -8.88 17.27
CA LEU A 51 -5.21 -9.02 16.82
C LEU A 51 -5.74 -10.44 17.05
N GLY A 52 -4.91 -11.47 16.83
CA GLY A 52 -5.23 -12.86 17.13
C GLY A 52 -5.55 -13.05 18.62
N ASN A 53 -4.72 -12.50 19.51
CA ASN A 53 -4.96 -12.55 20.96
C ASN A 53 -6.27 -11.84 21.35
N VAL A 54 -6.60 -10.71 20.71
CA VAL A 54 -7.87 -10.00 20.94
C VAL A 54 -9.06 -10.89 20.58
N HIS A 55 -9.02 -11.56 19.42
CA HIS A 55 -10.06 -12.49 19.00
C HIS A 55 -10.17 -13.71 19.93
N GLU A 56 -9.05 -14.20 20.46
CA GLU A 56 -9.08 -15.28 21.44
C GLU A 56 -9.79 -14.86 22.74
N ILE A 57 -9.49 -13.65 23.25
CA ILE A 57 -10.15 -13.09 24.43
C ILE A 57 -11.64 -12.87 24.15
N GLU A 58 -11.99 -12.34 22.98
CA GLU A 58 -13.37 -12.15 22.53
C GLU A 58 -14.14 -13.47 22.49
N LYS A 59 -13.53 -14.52 21.95
CA LYS A 59 -14.11 -15.87 21.94
C LYS A 59 -14.35 -16.38 23.37
N LYS A 60 -13.37 -16.25 24.26
CA LYS A 60 -13.50 -16.64 25.68
C LYS A 60 -14.60 -15.85 26.39
N LEU A 61 -14.69 -14.55 26.10
CA LEU A 61 -15.73 -13.66 26.63
C LEU A 61 -17.13 -14.10 26.17
N ASN A 62 -17.30 -14.39 24.88
CA ASN A 62 -18.58 -14.83 24.31
C ASN A 62 -19.00 -16.19 24.88
N LEU A 63 -18.07 -17.12 25.07
CA LEU A 63 -18.34 -18.40 25.73
C LEU A 63 -18.79 -18.20 27.18
N ALA A 64 -18.10 -17.35 27.94
CA ALA A 64 -18.48 -17.07 29.34
C ALA A 64 -19.84 -16.36 29.44
N LYS A 65 -20.16 -15.44 28.51
CA LYS A 65 -21.47 -14.80 28.43
C LYS A 65 -22.58 -15.82 28.14
N LYS A 66 -22.35 -16.73 27.21
CA LYS A 66 -23.29 -17.82 26.92
C LYS A 66 -23.49 -18.73 28.13
N GLU A 67 -22.40 -19.11 28.80
CA GLU A 67 -22.48 -19.93 30.02
C GLU A 67 -23.29 -19.23 31.11
N SER A 68 -23.09 -17.91 31.32
CA SER A 68 -23.90 -17.14 32.28
C SER A 68 -25.39 -17.14 31.92
N ALA A 69 -25.73 -16.95 30.64
CA ALA A 69 -27.10 -17.01 30.15
C ALA A 69 -27.73 -18.40 30.36
N ASP A 70 -27.00 -19.47 30.08
CA ASP A 70 -27.46 -20.85 30.31
C ASP A 70 -27.77 -21.10 31.80
N TYR A 71 -26.95 -20.56 32.71
CA TYR A 71 -27.23 -20.65 34.15
C TYR A 71 -28.42 -19.79 34.56
N GLU A 72 -28.63 -18.63 33.92
CA GLU A 72 -29.83 -17.82 34.15
C GLU A 72 -31.12 -18.57 33.78
N GLU A 73 -31.12 -19.29 32.66
CA GLU A 73 -32.24 -20.14 32.27
C GLU A 73 -32.46 -21.29 33.26
N LYS A 74 -31.38 -21.94 33.72
CA LYS A 74 -31.46 -22.98 34.77
C LYS A 74 -32.05 -22.46 36.07
N ILE A 75 -31.70 -21.23 36.48
CA ILE A 75 -32.27 -20.59 37.67
C ILE A 75 -33.78 -20.39 37.48
N LYS A 76 -34.21 -19.82 36.35
CA LYS A 76 -35.63 -19.60 36.02
C LYS A 76 -36.41 -20.93 36.03
N LEU A 77 -35.83 -21.99 35.47
CA LEU A 77 -36.44 -23.33 35.44
C LEU A 77 -36.53 -23.96 36.84
N ALA A 78 -35.51 -23.80 37.69
CA ALA A 78 -35.54 -24.32 39.05
C ALA A 78 -36.61 -23.60 39.90
N LEU A 79 -36.72 -22.27 39.75
CA LEU A 79 -37.75 -21.47 40.42
C LEU A 79 -39.17 -21.81 39.94
N SER A 80 -39.37 -22.02 38.63
CA SER A 80 -40.70 -22.39 38.10
C SER A 80 -41.18 -23.77 38.59
N LYS A 81 -40.24 -24.65 38.97
CA LYS A 81 -40.52 -25.94 39.60
C LYS A 81 -40.55 -25.90 41.13
N GLY A 82 -40.44 -24.72 41.74
CA GLY A 82 -40.45 -24.56 43.20
C GLY A 82 -39.20 -25.08 43.92
N ASN A 83 -38.11 -25.37 43.20
CA ASN A 83 -36.88 -25.90 43.78
C ASN A 83 -35.87 -24.76 44.06
N GLU A 84 -36.07 -24.08 45.18
CA GLU A 84 -35.23 -22.94 45.58
C GLU A 84 -33.78 -23.31 45.87
N ASP A 85 -33.51 -24.50 46.43
CA ASP A 85 -32.15 -24.93 46.74
C ASP A 85 -31.32 -25.15 45.48
N LEU A 86 -31.93 -25.72 44.44
CA LEU A 86 -31.30 -25.86 43.13
C LEU A 86 -31.07 -24.49 42.47
N ALA A 87 -32.04 -23.57 42.59
CA ALA A 87 -31.90 -22.20 42.09
C ALA A 87 -30.76 -21.46 42.77
N LYS A 88 -30.59 -21.58 44.09
CA LYS A 88 -29.48 -20.98 44.86
C LYS A 88 -28.12 -21.53 44.43
N LYS A 89 -28.00 -22.85 44.20
CA LYS A 89 -26.77 -23.47 43.69
C LYS A 89 -26.41 -22.98 42.28
N ALA A 90 -27.41 -22.89 41.39
CA ALA A 90 -27.21 -22.36 40.04
C ALA A 90 -26.83 -20.87 40.05
N LEU A 91 -27.44 -20.08 40.95
CA LEU A 91 -27.12 -18.67 41.14
C LEU A 91 -25.68 -18.47 41.63
N ALA A 92 -25.21 -19.28 42.58
CA ALA A 92 -23.82 -19.22 43.04
C ALA A 92 -22.83 -19.42 41.87
N ARG A 93 -23.10 -20.40 40.99
CA ARG A 93 -22.29 -20.62 39.77
C ARG A 93 -22.38 -19.46 38.79
N LYS A 94 -23.59 -18.92 38.55
CA LYS A 94 -23.77 -17.75 37.69
C LYS A 94 -22.94 -16.56 38.18
N VAL A 95 -22.92 -16.28 39.49
CA VAL A 95 -22.14 -15.19 40.06
C VAL A 95 -20.63 -15.37 39.82
N GLU A 96 -20.11 -16.59 39.90
CA GLU A 96 -18.71 -16.88 39.56
C GLU A 96 -18.41 -16.60 38.07
N ILE A 97 -19.31 -17.03 37.19
CA ILE A 97 -19.19 -16.82 35.74
C ILE A 97 -19.30 -15.32 35.39
N ASP A 98 -20.23 -14.59 36.02
CA ASP A 98 -20.41 -13.15 35.80
C ASP A 98 -19.14 -12.35 36.19
N LYS A 99 -18.46 -12.75 37.28
CA LYS A 99 -17.14 -12.19 37.63
C LYS A 99 -16.11 -12.46 36.53
N LYS A 100 -16.08 -13.67 35.99
CA LYS A 100 -15.21 -14.03 34.86
C LYS A 100 -15.53 -13.24 33.59
N VAL A 101 -16.81 -13.03 33.28
CA VAL A 101 -17.27 -12.18 32.17
C VAL A 101 -16.77 -10.75 32.35
N SER A 102 -16.93 -10.17 33.53
CA SER A 102 -16.48 -8.80 33.83
C SER A 102 -14.95 -8.65 33.67
N SER A 103 -14.18 -9.62 34.18
CA SER A 103 -12.73 -9.65 34.00
C SER A 103 -12.33 -9.76 32.53
N LEU A 104 -12.91 -10.70 31.78
CA LEU A 104 -12.64 -10.88 30.34
C LEU A 104 -13.07 -9.67 29.51
N GLN A 105 -14.18 -9.02 29.86
CA GLN A 105 -14.66 -7.81 29.19
C GLN A 105 -13.66 -6.67 29.37
N SER A 106 -13.10 -6.51 30.57
CA SER A 106 -12.09 -5.50 30.86
C SER A 106 -10.80 -5.77 30.07
N SER A 107 -10.34 -7.02 30.04
CA SER A 107 -9.19 -7.43 29.22
C SER A 107 -9.44 -7.20 27.72
N TYR A 108 -10.62 -7.57 27.21
CA TYR A 108 -11.00 -7.36 25.81
C TYR A 108 -10.96 -5.87 25.44
N ASN A 109 -11.57 -5.01 26.27
CA ASN A 109 -11.60 -3.56 26.02
C ASN A 109 -10.19 -2.98 25.95
N ASN A 110 -9.31 -3.36 26.89
CA ASN A 110 -7.92 -2.90 26.90
C ASN A 110 -7.15 -3.38 25.66
N SER A 111 -7.27 -4.66 25.31
CA SER A 111 -6.61 -5.22 24.13
C SER A 111 -7.16 -4.63 22.82
N LYS A 112 -8.46 -4.32 22.76
CA LYS A 112 -9.09 -3.69 21.60
C LYS A 112 -8.56 -2.28 21.36
N ILE A 113 -8.41 -1.47 22.39
CA ILE A 113 -7.80 -0.13 22.29
C ILE A 113 -6.38 -0.22 21.71
N GLN A 114 -5.58 -1.18 22.19
CA GLN A 114 -4.22 -1.41 21.69
C GLN A 114 -4.23 -1.85 20.21
N ALA A 115 -5.13 -2.77 19.85
CA ALA A 115 -5.26 -3.25 18.48
C ALA A 115 -5.70 -2.15 17.51
N ASP A 116 -6.62 -1.28 17.93
CA ASP A 116 -7.09 -0.16 17.11
C ASP A 116 -5.99 0.89 16.91
N ALA A 117 -5.19 1.17 17.94
CA ALA A 117 -4.00 2.01 17.82
C ALA A 117 -2.97 1.42 16.85
N LEU A 118 -2.73 0.10 16.89
CA LEU A 118 -1.84 -0.57 15.93
C LEU A 118 -2.35 -0.49 14.50
N LYS A 119 -3.65 -0.69 14.28
CA LYS A 119 -4.27 -0.53 12.95
C LYS A 119 -4.11 0.90 12.43
N ALA A 120 -4.30 1.91 13.28
CA ALA A 120 -4.11 3.30 12.90
C ALA A 120 -2.64 3.59 12.51
N ASN A 121 -1.68 3.08 13.30
CA ASN A 121 -0.26 3.23 12.99
C ASN A 121 0.14 2.53 11.68
N LEU A 122 -0.40 1.34 11.41
CA LEU A 122 -0.17 0.64 10.14
C LEU A 122 -0.68 1.43 8.94
N ARG A 123 -1.89 2.01 9.04
CA ARG A 123 -2.45 2.88 7.99
C ARG A 123 -1.58 4.12 7.76
N SER A 124 -1.12 4.75 8.84
CA SER A 124 -0.21 5.89 8.75
C SER A 124 1.11 5.53 8.05
N LEU A 125 1.67 4.36 8.34
CA LEU A 125 2.91 3.89 7.70
C LEU A 125 2.69 3.58 6.21
N GLU A 126 1.55 2.97 5.87
CA GLU A 126 1.16 2.73 4.47
C GLU A 126 1.01 4.04 3.68
N GLU A 127 0.37 5.05 4.26
CA GLU A 127 0.27 6.39 3.66
C GLU A 127 1.65 7.04 3.46
N GLU A 128 2.55 6.90 4.43
CA GLU A 128 3.91 7.46 4.35
C GLU A 128 4.74 6.75 3.26
N ILE A 129 4.60 5.42 3.13
CA ILE A 129 5.22 4.65 2.03
C ILE A 129 4.72 5.16 0.68
N ASN A 130 3.41 5.32 0.51
CA ASN A 130 2.83 5.80 -0.74
C ASN A 130 3.29 7.22 -1.09
N LYS A 131 3.34 8.13 -0.10
CA LYS A 131 3.90 9.48 -0.29
C LYS A 131 5.37 9.42 -0.71
N THR A 132 6.15 8.54 -0.10
CA THR A 132 7.56 8.37 -0.43
C THR A 132 7.75 7.80 -1.84
N ARG A 133 6.90 6.86 -2.29
CA ARG A 133 6.92 6.35 -3.68
C ARG A 133 6.64 7.46 -4.68
N ASN A 134 5.58 8.23 -4.47
CA ASN A 134 5.22 9.34 -5.36
C ASN A 134 6.36 10.37 -5.43
N TYR A 135 6.97 10.71 -4.29
CA TYR A 135 8.11 11.62 -4.25
C TYR A 135 9.33 11.05 -5.00
N ARG A 136 9.59 9.74 -4.88
CA ARG A 136 10.66 9.05 -5.60
C ARG A 136 10.42 9.08 -7.11
N ASP A 137 9.20 8.83 -7.56
CA ASP A 137 8.83 8.87 -8.99
C ASP A 137 9.01 10.28 -9.57
N GLU A 138 8.56 11.30 -8.84
CA GLU A 138 8.75 12.70 -9.21
C GLU A 138 10.23 13.10 -9.24
N ALA A 139 10.99 12.70 -8.22
CA ALA A 139 12.42 12.96 -8.14
C ALA A 139 13.18 12.28 -9.29
N ALA A 140 12.83 11.04 -9.65
CA ALA A 140 13.44 10.30 -10.74
C ALA A 140 13.20 10.97 -12.10
N ALA A 141 11.97 11.43 -12.36
CA ALA A 141 11.64 12.18 -13.57
C ALA A 141 12.43 13.50 -13.67
N ARG A 142 12.52 14.25 -12.56
CA ARG A 142 13.31 15.49 -12.48
C ARG A 142 14.80 15.24 -12.68
N PHE A 143 15.34 14.18 -12.06
CA PHE A 143 16.74 13.79 -12.19
C PHE A 143 17.08 13.41 -13.63
N SER A 144 16.25 12.61 -14.29
CA SER A 144 16.42 12.24 -15.70
C SER A 144 16.39 13.47 -16.62
N ASN A 145 15.47 14.40 -16.40
CA ASN A 145 15.39 15.66 -17.15
C ASN A 145 16.63 16.56 -16.92
N ALA A 146 17.12 16.62 -15.69
CA ALA A 146 18.32 17.38 -15.35
C ALA A 146 19.58 16.76 -15.98
N GLU A 147 19.75 15.43 -15.92
CA GLU A 147 20.83 14.72 -16.61
C GLU A 147 20.77 14.91 -18.13
N ALA A 148 19.58 14.82 -18.72
CA ALA A 148 19.39 15.06 -20.14
C ALA A 148 19.79 16.50 -20.53
N SER A 149 19.38 17.48 -19.72
CA SER A 149 19.73 18.90 -19.91
C SER A 149 21.23 19.15 -19.75
N GLN A 150 21.87 18.52 -18.76
CA GLN A 150 23.31 18.60 -18.53
C GLN A 150 24.09 17.99 -19.69
N LYS A 151 23.69 16.80 -20.19
CA LYS A 151 24.32 16.17 -21.36
C LYS A 151 24.17 17.01 -22.63
N VAL A 152 23.01 17.64 -22.83
CA VAL A 152 22.80 18.59 -23.95
C VAL A 152 23.71 19.80 -23.82
N ASN A 153 23.78 20.41 -22.63
CA ASN A 153 24.64 21.56 -22.38
C ASN A 153 26.13 21.23 -22.50
N GLU A 154 26.56 20.04 -22.08
CA GLU A 154 27.93 19.55 -22.24
C GLU A 154 28.27 19.34 -23.73
N VAL A 155 27.34 18.76 -24.51
CA VAL A 155 27.49 18.65 -25.96
C VAL A 155 27.58 20.03 -26.62
N LEU A 156 26.73 20.99 -26.22
CA LEU A 156 26.76 22.36 -26.73
C LEU A 156 28.05 23.11 -26.34
N ALA A 157 28.52 22.96 -25.09
CA ALA A 157 29.76 23.55 -24.62
C ALA A 157 31.00 22.95 -25.31
N ASN A 158 31.00 21.63 -25.54
CA ASN A 158 32.04 20.94 -26.32
C ASN A 158 32.00 21.33 -27.81
N VAL A 159 30.84 21.74 -28.33
CA VAL A 159 30.70 22.32 -29.68
C VAL A 159 31.22 23.76 -29.73
N GLN A 160 31.00 24.56 -28.67
CA GLN A 160 31.44 25.96 -28.62
C GLN A 160 32.94 26.14 -28.33
N THR A 161 33.60 25.19 -27.66
CA THR A 161 35.02 25.29 -27.29
C THR A 161 36.00 24.81 -28.38
N LYS A 162 35.52 24.21 -29.48
CA LYS A 162 36.38 23.84 -30.62
C LYS A 162 36.10 24.73 -31.83
N ASN A 163 36.83 25.85 -31.90
CA ASN A 163 37.17 26.48 -33.17
C ASN A 163 38.02 25.50 -34.01
N ASN A 164 37.38 24.58 -34.75
CA ASN A 164 37.95 24.02 -35.98
C ASN A 164 36.90 23.26 -36.80
N SER A 165 36.78 23.69 -38.06
CA SER A 165 36.14 23.06 -39.23
C SER A 165 35.12 21.95 -38.99
N ILE A 166 33.88 22.33 -39.22
CA ILE A 166 32.69 21.53 -39.52
C ILE A 166 33.03 20.21 -40.26
N GLN A 167 32.74 19.06 -39.62
CA GLN A 167 32.41 17.82 -40.33
C GLN A 167 30.89 17.60 -40.24
N LEU A 168 30.17 18.13 -41.23
CA LEU A 168 28.72 17.97 -41.43
C LEU A 168 28.31 16.48 -41.44
N ASP A 169 29.16 15.58 -41.93
CA ASP A 169 28.89 14.14 -42.00
C ASP A 169 28.66 13.43 -40.66
N SER A 170 29.19 13.94 -39.53
CA SER A 170 28.97 13.30 -38.22
C SER A 170 27.65 13.75 -37.58
N ILE A 171 27.18 14.94 -37.95
CA ILE A 171 25.89 15.49 -37.52
C ILE A 171 24.78 14.85 -38.34
N GLU A 172 24.95 14.73 -39.66
CA GLU A 172 23.99 14.06 -40.54
C GLU A 172 23.82 12.58 -40.19
N ARG A 173 24.90 11.86 -39.85
CA ARG A 173 24.82 10.49 -39.33
C ARG A 173 24.17 10.36 -37.94
N LYS A 174 24.29 11.37 -37.07
CA LYS A 174 23.65 11.38 -35.74
C LYS A 174 22.17 11.80 -35.84
N ILE A 175 21.83 12.70 -36.77
CA ILE A 175 20.46 13.07 -37.09
C ILE A 175 19.77 11.87 -37.77
N GLN A 176 20.36 11.21 -38.76
CA GLN A 176 19.84 9.95 -39.33
C GLN A 176 19.66 8.86 -38.27
N ARG A 177 20.63 8.64 -37.37
CA ARG A 177 20.46 7.67 -36.27
C ARG A 177 19.31 8.03 -35.33
N LYS A 178 19.07 9.32 -35.07
CA LYS A 178 17.95 9.77 -34.23
C LYS A 178 16.61 9.76 -34.97
N GLU A 179 16.57 10.08 -36.26
CA GLU A 179 15.39 9.99 -37.12
C GLU A 179 14.97 8.53 -37.32
N SER A 180 15.92 7.60 -37.53
CA SER A 180 15.63 6.16 -37.56
C SER A 180 15.23 5.58 -36.20
N LEU A 181 15.71 6.13 -35.08
CA LEU A 181 15.28 5.70 -33.74
C LEU A 181 13.88 6.25 -33.40
N ALA A 182 13.56 7.47 -33.85
CA ALA A 182 12.24 8.08 -33.69
C ALA A 182 11.18 7.46 -34.63
N GLN A 183 11.56 7.10 -35.87
CA GLN A 183 10.70 6.31 -36.78
C GLN A 183 10.52 4.88 -36.27
N GLY A 184 11.57 4.22 -35.76
CA GLY A 184 11.46 2.87 -35.19
C GLY A 184 10.61 2.80 -33.90
N LEU A 185 10.63 3.84 -33.07
CA LEU A 185 9.75 3.95 -31.89
C LEU A 185 8.32 4.43 -32.24
N GLY A 186 8.14 5.06 -33.40
CA GLY A 186 6.81 5.34 -33.97
C GLY A 186 6.16 4.08 -34.54
N GLU A 187 6.94 3.25 -35.26
CA GLU A 187 6.47 1.98 -35.83
C GLU A 187 6.27 0.86 -34.78
N LEU A 188 6.90 0.94 -33.60
CA LEU A 188 6.57 0.06 -32.47
C LEU A 188 5.35 0.51 -31.65
N LYS A 189 4.78 1.69 -31.94
CA LYS A 189 3.51 2.16 -31.34
C LYS A 189 2.28 1.79 -32.18
N ASP A 190 2.49 1.25 -33.39
CA ASP A 190 1.47 0.72 -34.30
C ASP A 190 1.39 -0.83 -34.28
N LEU A 191 2.09 -1.51 -33.36
CA LEU A 191 2.00 -2.95 -33.16
C LEU A 191 1.88 -3.29 -31.67
N ASP A 192 0.82 -2.81 -31.03
CA ASP A 192 0.17 -3.46 -29.88
C ASP A 192 -1.16 -2.75 -29.57
N ASN A 193 -2.07 -2.75 -30.54
CA ASN A 193 -3.50 -2.56 -30.25
C ASN A 193 -4.22 -3.91 -30.38
N PHE A 194 -4.02 -4.71 -29.33
CA PHE A 194 -4.70 -5.97 -29.02
C PHE A 194 -6.22 -5.82 -28.82
N ASP A 195 -6.78 -4.61 -29.04
CA ASP A 195 -8.21 -4.30 -28.95
C ASP A 195 -8.99 -4.57 -30.25
N SER A 196 -8.32 -4.80 -31.39
CA SER A 196 -8.99 -5.11 -32.68
C SER A 196 -9.56 -6.55 -32.78
N GLU A 197 -9.30 -7.40 -31.77
CA GLU A 197 -9.84 -8.76 -31.70
C GLU A 197 -11.17 -8.84 -30.93
N PHE A 198 -11.56 -7.77 -30.22
CA PHE A 198 -12.87 -7.66 -29.56
C PHE A 198 -13.96 -7.04 -30.47
N GLU A 199 -13.58 -6.35 -31.54
CA GLU A 199 -14.51 -5.68 -32.47
C GLU A 199 -15.16 -6.64 -33.48
N LYS A 200 -14.86 -7.95 -33.39
CA LYS A 200 -15.49 -9.02 -34.19
C LYS A 200 -16.58 -9.80 -33.46
N LEU A 201 -16.98 -9.40 -32.25
CA LEU A 201 -17.91 -10.20 -31.45
C LEU A 201 -19.15 -9.50 -30.88
N ASP A 202 -19.48 -8.26 -31.26
CA ASP A 202 -20.84 -7.79 -30.97
C ASP A 202 -21.40 -6.79 -32.00
N GLU A 203 -22.59 -7.18 -32.47
CA GLU A 203 -23.65 -6.43 -33.13
C GLU A 203 -23.38 -5.67 -34.45
N VAL A 204 -23.77 -6.39 -35.51
CA VAL A 204 -24.40 -5.86 -36.71
C VAL A 204 -25.37 -4.72 -36.36
N ASP A 205 -25.00 -3.48 -36.69
CA ASP A 205 -25.92 -2.36 -36.71
C ASP A 205 -26.60 -2.28 -38.09
N LEU A 206 -27.79 -2.89 -38.15
CA LEU A 206 -28.69 -2.94 -39.31
C LEU A 206 -29.22 -1.56 -39.76
N ASP A 207 -28.95 -0.48 -39.02
CA ASP A 207 -29.44 0.86 -39.34
C ASP A 207 -28.60 1.60 -40.41
N LEU A 208 -27.30 1.26 -40.58
CA LEU A 208 -26.46 1.85 -41.63
C LEU A 208 -26.69 1.23 -43.03
N GLU A 209 -27.26 0.03 -43.10
CA GLU A 209 -27.54 -0.65 -44.38
C GLU A 209 -28.90 -0.23 -44.97
N LEU A 210 -29.79 0.34 -44.15
CA LEU A 210 -31.12 0.84 -44.56
C LEU A 210 -31.07 2.25 -45.19
N GLU A 211 -30.05 3.06 -44.88
CA GLU A 211 -29.82 4.36 -45.54
C GLU A 211 -29.30 4.21 -46.98
N LYS A 212 -28.61 3.12 -47.31
CA LYS A 212 -28.13 2.86 -48.68
C LYS A 212 -29.26 2.49 -49.65
N TYR A 213 -30.40 1.99 -49.16
CA TYR A 213 -31.57 1.73 -50.00
C TYR A 213 -32.51 2.93 -50.16
N LYS A 214 -32.39 3.98 -49.35
CA LYS A 214 -33.20 5.22 -49.47
C LYS A 214 -32.58 6.28 -50.39
N ASN A 215 -31.28 6.21 -50.68
CA ASN A 215 -30.59 7.15 -51.58
C ASN A 215 -30.47 6.66 -53.04
N ASN A 216 -31.19 5.61 -53.42
CA ASN A 216 -31.26 5.10 -54.80
C ASN A 216 -32.70 4.86 -55.28
N LEU A 217 -33.59 5.81 -54.96
CA LEU A 217 -34.83 6.06 -55.72
C LEU A 217 -34.58 7.20 -56.71
#